data_AF-H4FAT4-F1
#
_entry.id   AF-H4FAT4-F1
#
_cell.length_a   1.000
_cell.length_b   1.000
_cell.length_c   1.000
_cell.angle_alpha   90.00
_cell.angle_beta   90.00
_cell.angle_gamma   90.00
#
_symmetry.space_group_name_H-M   'P 1'
#
loop_
_entity.id
_entity.type
_entity.pdbx_description
1 polymer ?
#
loop_
_entity_poly.entity_id
_entity_poly.type
_entity_poly.pdbx_seq_one_letter_code
_entity_poly.pdbx_strand_id
1 'polypeptide(L)'
;MLKQWIMTPQATWHDNRILINSLLVTSILVGMAVIWSSITGASAEITFGENGPIELLQNVACVVAIVFGVYSARRPSSLKGITAITTVYFALVFLTRETPSCGAPEINFCVVRPTHTYVIVAATIVWLGMIAGIATSRLKDIFIAIHPRTSWPLIVVFLSLVAGQIGEELHMMNVEETLELFAYILLAVCAVWLATQTQRQF
;
A
#
# COMPACT_ATOMS: atom_id res chain seq x y z
N MET A 1 -5.05 31.22 3.46
CA MET A 1 -4.21 30.21 4.15
C MET A 1 -4.05 28.93 3.34
N LEU A 2 -5.10 28.14 3.04
CA LEU A 2 -4.96 26.87 2.29
C LEU A 2 -4.28 27.03 0.92
N LYS A 3 -4.70 28.01 0.11
CA LYS A 3 -4.07 28.32 -1.19
C LYS A 3 -2.59 28.69 -1.06
N GLN A 4 -2.18 29.38 0.00
CA GLN A 4 -0.76 29.73 0.23
C GLN A 4 0.06 28.51 0.67
N TRP A 5 -0.54 27.61 1.44
CA TRP A 5 0.10 26.36 1.86
C TRP A 5 0.27 25.36 0.71
N ILE A 6 -0.71 25.25 -0.20
CA ILE A 6 -0.59 24.40 -1.41
C ILE A 6 0.50 24.92 -2.35
N MET A 7 0.63 26.24 -2.46
CA MET A 7 1.57 26.88 -3.38
C MET A 7 3.00 26.93 -2.84
N THR A 8 3.23 26.65 -1.56
CA THR A 8 4.58 26.67 -0.99
C THR A 8 5.40 25.47 -1.48
N PRO A 9 6.66 25.65 -1.90
CA PRO A 9 7.57 24.54 -2.14
C PRO A 9 7.67 23.69 -0.86
N GLN A 10 7.34 22.41 -0.97
CA GLN A 10 7.43 21.45 0.14
C GLN A 10 8.38 20.32 -0.28
N ALA A 11 8.79 19.53 0.71
CA ALA A 11 9.41 18.23 0.45
C ALA A 11 8.58 17.44 -0.57
N THR A 12 9.26 16.76 -1.48
CA THR A 12 8.63 15.99 -2.55
C THR A 12 9.42 14.72 -2.77
N TRP A 13 8.77 13.73 -3.34
CA TRP A 13 9.45 12.59 -3.91
C TRP A 13 10.30 13.12 -5.07
N HIS A 14 11.62 13.03 -4.95
CA HIS A 14 12.55 13.50 -5.98
C HIS A 14 12.64 12.52 -7.16
N ASP A 15 12.11 11.31 -6.99
CA ASP A 15 12.18 10.24 -7.97
C ASP A 15 10.85 10.05 -8.69
N ASN A 16 10.75 10.64 -9.88
CA ASN A 16 9.61 10.43 -10.79
C ASN A 16 9.49 8.97 -11.24
N ARG A 17 10.50 8.12 -11.00
CA ARG A 17 10.48 6.70 -11.36
C ARG A 17 9.64 5.87 -10.41
N ILE A 18 9.20 6.38 -9.25
CA ILE A 18 8.36 5.60 -8.33
C ILE A 18 7.09 5.11 -9.03
N LEU A 19 6.39 6.02 -9.70
CA LEU A 19 5.17 5.67 -10.44
C LEU A 19 5.48 4.72 -11.61
N ILE A 20 6.52 5.02 -12.38
CA ILE A 20 6.93 4.22 -13.55
C ILE A 20 7.35 2.80 -13.13
N ASN A 21 8.17 2.68 -12.08
CA ASN A 21 8.61 1.40 -11.54
C ASN A 21 7.42 0.60 -11.02
N SER A 22 6.46 1.26 -10.37
CA SER A 22 5.25 0.59 -9.88
C SER A 22 4.39 0.06 -11.02
N LEU A 23 4.18 0.87 -12.06
CA LEU A 23 3.48 0.45 -13.29
C LEU A 23 4.22 -0.69 -14.00
N LEU A 24 5.54 -0.59 -14.15
CA LEU A 24 6.37 -1.60 -14.80
C LEU A 24 6.30 -2.95 -14.06
N VAL A 25 6.52 -2.94 -12.74
CA VAL A 25 6.47 -4.15 -11.91
C VAL A 25 5.08 -4.76 -11.97
N THR A 26 4.02 -3.96 -11.84
CA THR A 26 2.63 -4.45 -11.97
C THR A 26 2.40 -5.09 -13.32
N SER A 27 2.80 -4.42 -14.41
CA SER A 27 2.61 -4.93 -15.78
C SER A 27 3.35 -6.24 -16.02
N ILE A 28 4.56 -6.38 -15.48
CA ILE A 28 5.34 -7.62 -15.55
C ILE A 28 4.64 -8.73 -14.75
N LEU A 29 4.21 -8.45 -13.52
CA LEU A 29 3.54 -9.43 -12.65
C LEU A 29 2.21 -9.92 -13.26
N VAL A 30 1.37 -9.00 -13.74
CA VAL A 30 0.11 -9.34 -14.42
C VAL A 30 0.39 -10.10 -15.71
N GLY A 31 1.37 -9.67 -16.50
CA GLY A 31 1.78 -10.38 -17.72
C GLY A 31 2.23 -11.81 -17.44
N MET A 32 3.02 -12.03 -16.38
CA MET A 32 3.44 -13.37 -15.95
C MET A 32 2.25 -14.22 -15.50
N ALA A 33 1.29 -13.65 -14.77
CA ALA A 33 0.07 -14.37 -14.36
C ALA A 33 -0.77 -14.79 -15.57
N VAL A 34 -0.93 -13.91 -16.57
CA VAL A 34 -1.64 -14.21 -17.82
C VAL A 34 -0.93 -15.30 -18.64
N ILE A 35 0.39 -15.24 -18.75
CA ILE A 35 1.19 -16.27 -19.42
C ILE A 35 1.03 -17.62 -18.69
N TRP A 36 1.14 -17.63 -17.36
CA TRP A 36 0.94 -18.83 -16.56
C TRP A 36 -0.46 -19.43 -16.76
N SER A 37 -1.49 -18.58 -16.81
CA SER A 37 -2.88 -19.01 -17.06
C SER A 37 -3.01 -19.66 -18.43
N SER A 38 -2.36 -19.08 -19.45
CA SER A 38 -2.37 -19.58 -20.82
C SER A 38 -1.69 -20.94 -20.95
N ILE A 39 -0.63 -21.19 -20.16
CA ILE A 39 0.11 -22.45 -20.16
C ILE A 39 -0.65 -23.55 -19.40
N THR A 40 -1.31 -23.19 -18.30
CA THR A 40 -2.03 -24.14 -17.42
C THR A 40 -3.48 -24.39 -17.82
N GLY A 41 -4.05 -23.54 -18.69
CA GLY A 41 -5.47 -23.56 -19.03
C GLY A 41 -6.36 -22.97 -17.95
N ALA A 42 -5.80 -22.23 -16.98
CA ALA A 42 -6.57 -21.57 -15.94
C ALA A 42 -7.45 -20.45 -16.51
N SER A 43 -8.69 -20.35 -16.03
CA SER A 43 -9.61 -19.27 -16.38
C SER A 43 -9.23 -17.96 -15.69
N ALA A 44 -9.78 -16.84 -16.15
CA ALA A 44 -9.64 -15.56 -15.47
C ALA A 44 -10.13 -15.60 -14.01
N GLU A 45 -11.16 -16.39 -13.72
CA GLU A 45 -11.69 -16.63 -12.37
C GLU A 45 -10.72 -17.34 -11.45
N ILE A 46 -9.83 -18.18 -11.97
CA ILE A 46 -8.81 -18.83 -11.13
C ILE A 46 -7.62 -17.87 -10.90
N THR A 47 -7.29 -17.06 -11.91
CA THR A 47 -6.09 -16.22 -11.87
C THR A 47 -6.30 -14.92 -11.10
N PHE A 48 -7.47 -14.31 -11.29
CA PHE A 48 -7.89 -13.05 -10.70
C PHE A 48 -9.03 -13.25 -9.69
N GLY A 49 -9.47 -14.48 -9.43
CA GLY A 49 -10.43 -14.69 -8.35
C GLY A 49 -9.77 -14.62 -6.98
N GLU A 50 -10.64 -14.57 -5.98
CA GLU A 50 -10.31 -14.72 -4.57
C GLU A 50 -9.34 -15.89 -4.33
N ASN A 51 -8.30 -15.63 -3.56
CA ASN A 51 -7.16 -16.48 -3.26
C ASN A 51 -6.34 -16.89 -4.49
N GLY A 52 -6.49 -16.16 -5.59
CA GLY A 52 -5.78 -16.40 -6.84
C GLY A 52 -4.30 -15.97 -6.80
N PRO A 53 -3.53 -16.29 -7.85
CA PRO A 53 -2.15 -15.84 -8.02
C PRO A 53 -1.94 -14.34 -7.89
N ILE A 54 -2.89 -13.50 -8.33
CA ILE A 54 -2.75 -12.04 -8.24
C ILE A 54 -2.85 -11.56 -6.78
N GLU A 55 -3.81 -12.08 -6.01
CA GLU A 55 -3.95 -11.77 -4.58
C GLU A 55 -2.74 -12.26 -3.76
N LEU A 56 -2.13 -13.39 -4.14
CA LEU A 56 -0.86 -13.81 -3.53
C LEU A 56 0.25 -12.78 -3.77
N LEU A 57 0.33 -12.21 -4.97
CA LEU A 57 1.32 -11.17 -5.30
C LEU A 57 1.04 -9.86 -4.56
N GLN A 58 -0.23 -9.52 -4.36
CA GLN A 58 -0.68 -8.40 -3.52
C GLN A 58 -0.22 -8.57 -2.06
N ASN A 59 -0.39 -9.76 -1.49
CA ASN A 59 0.08 -10.11 -0.16
C ASN A 59 1.60 -9.97 -0.03
N VAL A 60 2.36 -10.46 -1.03
CA VAL A 60 3.82 -10.30 -1.07
C VAL A 60 4.22 -8.82 -1.13
N ALA A 61 3.53 -8.01 -1.95
CA ALA A 61 3.79 -6.57 -2.04
C ALA A 61 3.57 -5.87 -0.69
N CYS A 62 2.50 -6.21 0.02
CA CYS A 62 2.23 -5.68 1.35
C CYS A 62 3.32 -6.08 2.37
N VAL A 63 3.76 -7.34 2.36
CA VAL A 63 4.86 -7.80 3.22
C VAL A 63 6.16 -7.03 2.94
N VAL A 64 6.49 -6.82 1.67
CA VAL A 64 7.65 -5.99 1.27
C VAL A 64 7.50 -4.57 1.81
N ALA A 65 6.33 -3.95 1.63
CA ALA A 65 6.05 -2.62 2.14
C ALA A 65 6.22 -2.52 3.67
N ILE A 66 5.75 -3.53 4.41
CA ILE A 66 5.89 -3.62 5.87
C ILE A 66 7.36 -3.72 6.27
N VAL A 67 8.11 -4.67 5.70
CA VAL A 67 9.52 -4.91 6.07
C VAL A 67 10.38 -3.67 5.84
N PHE A 68 10.30 -3.08 4.64
CA PHE A 68 11.09 -1.89 4.31
C PHE A 68 10.57 -0.61 5.00
N GLY A 69 9.26 -0.53 5.25
CA GLY A 69 8.64 0.55 6.02
C GLY A 69 9.12 0.55 7.47
N VAL A 70 9.09 -0.60 8.14
CA VAL A 70 9.62 -0.74 9.52
C VAL A 70 11.11 -0.42 9.58
N TYR A 71 11.90 -0.88 8.61
CA TYR A 71 13.31 -0.53 8.49
C TYR A 71 13.51 1.00 8.38
N SER A 72 12.66 1.67 7.60
CA SER A 72 12.69 3.12 7.39
C SER A 72 12.16 3.93 8.57
N ALA A 73 11.31 3.34 9.40
CA ALA A 73 10.68 3.97 10.57
C ALA A 73 11.58 4.09 11.80
N ARG A 74 12.85 3.65 11.74
CA ARG A 74 13.82 3.72 12.85
C ARG A 74 14.05 5.12 13.43
N ARG A 75 13.71 6.19 12.69
CA ARG A 75 13.68 7.57 13.19
C ARG A 75 12.29 8.19 12.93
N PRO A 76 11.30 7.90 13.79
CA PRO A 76 9.89 8.15 13.53
C PRO A 76 9.54 9.65 13.45
N SER A 77 10.32 10.52 14.10
CA SER A 77 10.10 11.97 14.14
C SER A 77 10.61 12.75 12.93
N SER A 78 11.10 12.05 11.90
CA SER A 78 11.46 12.67 10.61
C SER A 78 10.29 12.54 9.63
N LEU A 79 10.22 13.42 8.62
CA LEU A 79 9.23 13.31 7.54
C LEU A 79 9.23 11.91 6.91
N LYS A 80 10.43 11.39 6.60
CA LYS A 80 10.67 10.01 6.18
C LYS A 80 10.04 8.97 7.13
N GLY A 81 10.21 9.17 8.44
CA GLY A 81 9.66 8.28 9.48
C GLY A 81 8.13 8.30 9.53
N ILE A 82 7.53 9.49 9.45
CA ILE A 82 6.06 9.65 9.39
C ILE A 82 5.48 8.94 8.16
N THR A 83 6.10 9.15 6.99
CA THR A 83 5.69 8.47 5.75
C THR A 83 5.85 6.96 5.89
N ALA A 84 6.98 6.48 6.41
CA ALA A 84 7.22 5.05 6.60
C ALA A 84 6.21 4.39 7.55
N ILE A 85 5.92 5.00 8.71
CA ILE A 85 4.90 4.51 9.65
C ILE A 85 3.52 4.43 9.00
N THR A 86 3.18 5.44 8.20
CA THR A 86 1.90 5.49 7.49
C THR A 86 1.82 4.42 6.39
N THR A 87 2.91 4.21 5.64
CA THR A 87 3.01 3.11 4.67
C THR A 87 2.86 1.74 5.33
N VAL A 88 3.49 1.51 6.49
CA VAL A 88 3.34 0.26 7.25
C VAL A 88 1.89 0.07 7.69
N TYR A 89 1.25 1.12 8.20
CA TYR A 89 -0.16 1.06 8.61
C TYR A 89 -1.07 0.62 7.45
N PHE A 90 -0.98 1.29 6.29
CA PHE A 90 -1.81 0.93 5.14
C PHE A 90 -1.51 -0.48 4.62
N ALA A 91 -0.23 -0.86 4.53
CA ALA A 91 0.15 -2.21 4.09
C ALA A 91 -0.36 -3.31 5.04
N LEU A 92 -0.41 -3.04 6.36
CA LEU A 92 -1.02 -3.97 7.32
C LEU A 92 -2.54 -4.08 7.14
N VAL A 93 -3.23 -2.95 6.92
CA VAL A 93 -4.67 -2.96 6.68
C VAL A 93 -5.00 -3.74 5.41
N PHE A 94 -4.26 -3.51 4.33
CA PHE A 94 -4.46 -4.20 3.05
C PHE A 94 -4.11 -5.69 3.14
N LEU A 95 -2.97 -6.05 3.75
CA LEU A 95 -2.64 -7.46 4.03
C LEU A 95 -3.75 -8.17 4.82
N THR A 96 -4.36 -7.47 5.78
CA THR A 96 -5.48 -8.04 6.57
C THR A 96 -6.75 -8.19 5.74
N ARG A 97 -6.97 -7.33 4.74
CA ARG A 97 -8.09 -7.41 3.81
C ARG A 97 -7.93 -8.61 2.87
N GLU A 98 -6.76 -8.77 2.28
CA GLU A 98 -6.41 -9.86 1.34
C GLU A 98 -6.02 -11.17 2.06
N THR A 99 -6.28 -11.29 3.35
CA THR A 99 -6.13 -12.56 4.07
C THR A 99 -7.51 -13.20 4.16
N PRO A 100 -7.71 -14.42 3.66
CA PRO A 100 -9.03 -15.04 3.68
C PRO A 100 -9.48 -15.35 5.11
N SER A 101 -10.78 -15.22 5.34
CA SER A 101 -11.39 -15.65 6.59
C SER A 101 -11.47 -17.17 6.67
N CYS A 102 -11.18 -17.75 7.84
CA CYS A 102 -11.34 -19.19 8.00
C CYS A 102 -12.79 -19.63 7.80
N GLY A 103 -12.99 -20.51 6.82
CA GLY A 103 -14.27 -21.02 6.37
C GLY A 103 -14.07 -22.22 5.45
N ALA A 104 -15.14 -22.88 5.04
CA ALA A 104 -15.03 -23.83 3.94
C ALA A 104 -15.12 -23.03 2.63
N PRO A 105 -14.17 -23.18 1.68
CA PRO A 105 -13.08 -24.17 1.62
C PRO A 105 -11.71 -23.73 2.21
N GLU A 106 -11.52 -22.48 2.64
CA GLU A 106 -10.24 -21.92 3.12
C GLU A 106 -9.89 -22.35 4.55
N ILE A 107 -9.24 -23.51 4.69
CA ILE A 107 -8.87 -24.09 6.00
C ILE A 107 -7.38 -24.00 6.38
N ASN A 108 -6.47 -23.76 5.43
CA ASN A 108 -5.02 -23.91 5.66
C ASN A 108 -4.24 -22.59 5.76
N PHE A 109 -4.74 -21.50 5.17
CA PHE A 109 -4.07 -20.19 5.13
C PHE A 109 -5.08 -19.07 5.37
N CYS A 110 -5.74 -19.11 6.52
CA CYS A 110 -6.85 -18.24 6.84
C CYS A 110 -6.72 -17.66 8.24
N VAL A 111 -7.51 -16.62 8.51
CA VAL A 111 -7.59 -16.01 9.83
C VAL A 111 -9.05 -15.95 10.28
N VAL A 112 -9.34 -16.15 11.56
CA VAL A 112 -10.72 -16.02 12.07
C VAL A 112 -11.21 -14.58 11.92
N ARG A 113 -12.44 -14.38 11.43
CA ARG A 113 -13.03 -13.05 11.15
C ARG A 113 -12.79 -11.98 12.23
N PRO A 114 -12.94 -12.28 13.55
CA PRO A 114 -12.70 -11.28 14.59
C PRO A 114 -11.27 -10.72 14.58
N THR A 115 -10.29 -11.54 14.20
CA THR A 115 -8.89 -11.12 14.14
C THR A 115 -8.66 -10.05 13.09
N HIS A 116 -9.40 -10.03 11.97
CA HIS A 116 -9.27 -8.94 10.99
C HIS A 116 -9.58 -7.60 11.65
N THR A 117 -10.69 -7.54 12.39
CA THR A 117 -11.09 -6.36 13.15
C THR A 117 -10.05 -6.02 14.22
N TYR A 118 -9.57 -7.00 15.00
CA TYR A 118 -8.60 -6.75 16.06
C TYR A 118 -7.27 -6.22 15.53
N VAL A 119 -6.76 -6.76 14.43
CA VAL A 119 -5.51 -6.31 13.80
C VAL A 119 -5.66 -4.88 13.29
N ILE A 120 -6.75 -4.56 12.57
CA ILE A 120 -7.00 -3.21 12.05
C ILE A 120 -7.16 -2.20 13.20
N VAL A 121 -7.91 -2.55 14.25
CA VAL A 121 -8.10 -1.66 15.40
C VAL A 121 -6.77 -1.44 16.14
N ALA A 122 -6.01 -2.50 16.40
CA ALA A 122 -4.72 -2.38 17.05
C ALA A 122 -3.73 -1.56 16.22
N ALA A 123 -3.64 -1.81 14.91
CA ALA A 123 -2.79 -1.06 13.99
C ALA A 123 -3.18 0.43 13.96
N THR A 124 -4.49 0.73 13.92
CA THR A 124 -5.01 2.10 13.96
C THR A 124 -4.63 2.81 15.26
N ILE A 125 -4.79 2.16 16.41
CA ILE A 125 -4.43 2.74 17.72
C ILE A 125 -2.93 3.03 17.79
N VAL A 126 -2.08 2.09 17.36
CA VAL A 126 -0.63 2.26 17.35
C VAL A 126 -0.22 3.39 16.40
N TRP A 127 -0.78 3.43 15.19
CA TRP A 127 -0.52 4.48 14.22
C TRP A 127 -0.93 5.87 14.76
N LEU A 128 -2.16 6.00 15.28
CA LEU A 128 -2.63 7.25 15.89
C LEU A 128 -1.75 7.68 17.07
N GLY A 129 -1.36 6.75 17.94
CA GLY A 129 -0.47 7.03 19.07
C GLY A 129 0.90 7.56 18.63
N MET A 130 1.48 6.96 17.57
CA MET A 130 2.75 7.45 16.99
C MET A 130 2.60 8.84 16.37
N ILE A 131 1.56 9.06 15.56
CA ILE A 131 1.31 10.34 14.90
C ILE A 131 1.01 11.44 15.93
N ALA A 132 0.18 11.16 16.94
CA ALA A 132 -0.10 12.09 18.03
C ALA A 132 1.17 12.44 18.81
N GLY A 133 1.98 11.43 19.16
CA GLY A 133 3.27 11.64 19.82
C GLY A 133 4.21 12.55 19.03
N ILE A 134 4.30 12.37 17.72
CA ILE A 134 5.11 13.23 16.83
C ILE A 134 4.51 14.65 16.76
N ALA A 135 3.18 14.76 16.64
CA ALA A 135 2.50 16.04 16.54
C ALA A 135 2.71 16.95 17.75
N THR A 136 2.90 16.39 18.96
CA THR A 136 3.17 17.18 20.17
C THR A 136 4.43 18.06 20.09
N SER A 137 5.43 17.63 19.31
CA SER A 137 6.74 18.32 19.23
C SER A 137 7.08 18.80 17.83
N ARG A 138 6.43 18.26 16.79
CA ARG A 138 6.76 18.49 15.38
C ARG A 138 5.55 18.63 14.47
N LEU A 139 4.56 19.42 14.91
CA LEU A 139 3.34 19.66 14.14
C LEU A 139 3.60 20.14 12.69
N LYS A 140 4.66 20.93 12.47
CA LYS A 140 5.07 21.37 11.13
C LYS A 140 5.38 20.19 10.20
N ASP A 141 6.06 19.16 10.69
CA ASP A 141 6.44 18.00 9.87
C ASP A 141 5.21 17.17 9.47
N ILE A 142 4.18 17.12 10.33
CA ILE A 142 2.88 16.52 10.00
C ILE A 142 2.19 17.29 8.87
N PHE A 143 2.19 18.62 8.93
CA PHE A 143 1.67 19.44 7.83
C PHE A 143 2.44 19.23 6.52
N ILE A 144 3.75 19.00 6.58
CA ILE A 144 4.52 18.68 5.37
C ILE A 144 4.16 17.29 4.85
N ALA A 145 3.94 16.32 5.73
CA ALA A 145 3.58 14.93 5.36
C ALA A 145 2.24 14.83 4.64
N ILE A 146 1.23 15.58 5.08
CA ILE A 146 -0.11 15.57 4.47
C ILE A 146 -0.20 16.42 3.19
N HIS A 147 0.82 17.22 2.90
CA HIS A 147 0.82 18.08 1.73
C HIS A 147 0.74 17.26 0.43
N PRO A 148 -0.08 17.63 -0.57
CA PRO A 148 -0.28 16.84 -1.79
C PRO A 148 1.01 16.45 -2.53
N ARG A 149 2.05 17.29 -2.50
CA ARG A 149 3.38 16.96 -3.07
C ARG A 149 4.10 15.83 -2.35
N THR A 150 3.81 15.62 -1.07
CA THR A 150 4.38 14.53 -0.25
C THR A 150 3.43 13.34 -0.23
N SER A 151 2.13 13.55 -0.20
CA SER A 151 1.12 12.49 -0.07
C SER A 151 0.64 11.93 -1.40
N TRP A 152 1.11 12.42 -2.55
CA TRP A 152 0.64 11.96 -3.86
C TRP A 152 0.66 10.44 -4.06
N PRO A 153 1.65 9.65 -3.56
CA PRO A 153 1.57 8.19 -3.75
C PRO A 153 0.37 7.59 -3.04
N LEU A 154 0.06 8.06 -1.82
CA LEU A 154 -1.12 7.63 -1.08
C LEU A 154 -2.43 8.08 -1.76
N ILE A 155 -2.42 9.26 -2.39
CA ILE A 155 -3.56 9.71 -3.20
C ILE A 155 -3.77 8.77 -4.39
N VAL A 156 -2.70 8.37 -5.09
CA VAL A 156 -2.77 7.42 -6.20
C VAL A 156 -3.24 6.05 -5.73
N VAL A 157 -2.70 5.53 -4.62
CA VAL A 157 -3.18 4.29 -3.96
C VAL A 157 -4.68 4.37 -3.70
N PHE A 158 -5.13 5.44 -3.04
CA PHE A 158 -6.55 5.62 -2.71
C PHE A 158 -7.43 5.63 -3.98
N LEU A 159 -7.04 6.39 -5.00
CA LEU A 159 -7.79 6.45 -6.25
C LEU A 159 -7.82 5.10 -6.99
N SER A 160 -6.73 4.34 -6.96
CA SER A 160 -6.67 3.00 -7.53
C SER A 160 -7.61 2.04 -6.80
N LEU A 161 -7.66 2.06 -5.47
CA LEU A 161 -8.57 1.21 -4.70
C LEU A 161 -10.04 1.60 -4.91
N VAL A 162 -10.36 2.89 -4.94
CA VAL A 162 -11.73 3.34 -5.26
C VAL A 162 -12.13 2.91 -6.67
N ALA A 163 -11.24 3.03 -7.64
CA ALA A 163 -11.49 2.54 -9.00
C ALA A 163 -11.60 1.00 -9.06
N GLY A 164 -10.83 0.29 -8.23
CA GLY A 164 -10.91 -1.16 -8.08
C GLY A 164 -12.26 -1.61 -7.54
N GLN A 165 -12.75 -0.96 -6.48
CA GLN A 165 -14.07 -1.20 -5.89
C GLN A 165 -15.20 -0.94 -6.90
N ILE A 166 -15.10 0.13 -7.71
CA ILE A 166 -16.05 0.38 -8.79
C ILE A 166 -15.98 -0.74 -9.85
N GLY A 167 -14.78 -1.27 -10.11
CA GLY A 167 -14.58 -2.44 -10.96
C GLY A 167 -15.27 -3.70 -10.42
N GLU A 168 -15.14 -3.97 -9.12
CA GLU A 168 -15.82 -5.06 -8.40
C GLU A 168 -17.34 -4.98 -8.57
N GLU A 169 -17.92 -3.80 -8.31
CA GLU A 169 -19.37 -3.55 -8.44
C GLU A 169 -19.88 -3.77 -9.87
N LEU A 170 -19.00 -3.65 -10.87
CA LEU A 170 -19.28 -3.89 -12.29
C LEU A 170 -18.90 -5.31 -12.73
N HIS A 171 -18.53 -6.19 -11.81
CA HIS A 171 -18.07 -7.56 -12.06
C HIS A 171 -16.83 -7.64 -12.98
N MET A 172 -15.96 -6.64 -12.93
CA MET A 172 -14.69 -6.58 -13.65
C MET A 172 -13.52 -6.94 -12.72
N MET A 173 -13.53 -8.18 -12.25
CA MET A 173 -12.53 -8.76 -11.33
C MET A 173 -11.08 -8.56 -11.80
N ASN A 174 -10.80 -8.70 -13.10
CA ASN A 174 -9.46 -8.43 -13.63
C ASN A 174 -9.01 -6.97 -13.47
N VAL A 175 -9.95 -6.01 -13.52
CA VAL A 175 -9.67 -4.58 -13.34
C VAL A 175 -9.44 -4.28 -11.87
N GLU A 176 -10.30 -4.79 -10.99
CA GLU A 176 -10.17 -4.70 -9.53
C GLU A 176 -8.79 -5.16 -9.08
N GLU A 177 -8.50 -6.44 -9.28
CA GLU A 177 -7.27 -7.10 -8.84
C GLU A 177 -5.99 -6.45 -9.39
N THR A 178 -6.05 -5.95 -10.63
CA THR A 178 -4.91 -5.25 -11.24
C THR A 178 -4.68 -3.88 -10.59
N LEU A 179 -5.76 -3.15 -10.27
CA LEU A 179 -5.66 -1.84 -9.62
C LEU A 179 -5.22 -1.98 -8.16
N GLU A 180 -5.69 -3.02 -7.47
CA GLU A 180 -5.25 -3.32 -6.10
C GLU A 180 -3.78 -3.75 -6.06
N LEU A 181 -3.37 -4.65 -6.96
CA LEU A 181 -1.95 -5.01 -7.13
C LEU A 181 -1.09 -3.78 -7.41
N PHE A 182 -1.52 -2.90 -8.31
CA PHE A 182 -0.81 -1.65 -8.59
C PHE A 182 -0.67 -0.78 -7.34
N ALA A 183 -1.75 -0.61 -6.57
CA ALA A 183 -1.75 0.18 -5.35
C ALA A 183 -0.76 -0.39 -4.32
N TYR A 184 -0.73 -1.71 -4.15
CA TYR A 184 0.14 -2.36 -3.16
C TYR A 184 1.60 -2.38 -3.60
N ILE A 185 1.86 -2.54 -4.90
CA ILE A 185 3.21 -2.38 -5.47
C ILE A 185 3.70 -0.94 -5.31
N LEU A 186 2.84 0.06 -5.49
CA LEU A 186 3.20 1.46 -5.26
C LEU A 186 3.62 1.70 -3.81
N LEU A 187 2.91 1.13 -2.83
CA LEU A 187 3.32 1.17 -1.42
C LEU A 187 4.67 0.47 -1.20
N ALA A 188 4.88 -0.69 -1.80
CA ALA A 188 6.13 -1.45 -1.69
C ALA A 188 7.32 -0.67 -2.27
N VAL A 189 7.17 -0.10 -3.47
CA VAL A 189 8.20 0.73 -4.12
C VAL A 189 8.49 1.98 -3.28
N CYS A 190 7.45 2.64 -2.74
CA CYS A 190 7.63 3.76 -1.82
C CYS A 190 8.43 3.35 -0.57
N ALA A 191 8.12 2.21 0.04
CA ALA A 191 8.82 1.70 1.22
C ALA A 191 10.30 1.38 0.93
N VAL A 192 10.58 0.73 -0.22
CA VAL A 192 11.94 0.44 -0.67
C VAL A 192 12.70 1.73 -0.98
N TRP A 193 12.05 2.69 -1.64
CA TRP A 193 12.64 4.00 -1.90
C TRP A 193 13.01 4.71 -0.59
N LEU A 194 12.07 4.78 0.36
CA LEU A 194 12.32 5.28 1.70
C LEU A 194 13.53 4.59 2.33
N ALA A 195 13.64 3.27 2.24
CA ALA A 195 14.75 2.53 2.85
C ALA A 195 16.12 2.88 2.24
N THR A 196 16.16 3.23 0.95
CA THR A 196 17.41 3.57 0.23
C THR A 196 17.83 5.03 0.35
N GLN A 197 16.89 5.96 0.61
CA GLN A 197 17.23 7.39 0.72
C GLN A 197 17.97 7.73 2.01
N THR A 198 19.00 8.57 1.89
CA THR A 198 19.63 9.21 3.06
C THR A 198 18.73 10.31 3.62
N GLN A 199 18.82 10.58 4.93
CA GLN A 199 17.90 11.51 5.61
C GLN A 199 17.90 12.95 5.09
N ARG A 200 18.90 13.36 4.30
CA ARG A 200 18.99 14.72 3.72
C ARG A 200 18.26 14.86 2.38
N GLN A 201 17.81 13.76 1.79
CA GLN A 201 17.25 13.70 0.43
C GLN A 201 15.73 13.54 0.43
N PHE A 202 15.10 13.59 1.60
CA PHE A 202 13.65 13.52 1.79
C PHE A 202 13.13 14.86 2.32
#